data_AF-A0A6A9SXG6-F1
#
_entry.id   AF-A0A6A9SXG6-F1
#
_cell.length_a   1.000
_cell.length_b   1.000
_cell.length_c   1.000
_cell.angle_alpha   90.00
_cell.angle_beta   90.00
_cell.angle_gamma   90.00
#
_symmetry.space_group_name_H-M   'P 1'
#
loop_
_entity.id
_entity.type
_entity.pdbx_description
1 polymer ?
#
loop_
_entity_poly.entity_id
_entity_poly.type
_entity_poly.pdbx_seq_one_letter_code
_entity_poly.pdbx_strand_id
1 'polypeptide(L)'
;MKEKLWEKWVSRTILSDIEAAETPDPVPIVDNSGDEPEMTDEYNSYRLGRGSGDYLYLLYLLDEPVEGPSDIIPVYVGETTDVASRLMDHFRRVRDALPISEWEDDGSWGSFGKYDHIATVYDRSASPLYAWVVDVEDIETGPYGYSTYRQELEAKLVGLVHSSTQANRIFANRDFVPNRVPHEMGKVGPEWVDLDNESPNEEAHVALNSAVRDTYEKTKADLWHDWVEQTICRDIYESDEADPIPLFETDEDLVVECKELGSSKVLKRSEQIDERIRREGNRCVHENGVTDGPNGLLYVMYQFASEEPGPEDIIPRYIGKGEAYGKKNELSANFEEIAKDRDGTRSFARWGDGSYWHVGELSETVFGEDSKKLSWASELFEQGTHQLKEQTYLWIRAWDPIEYPGPYGYPAYLAEVEALLIGLVYETYPEQLLNHKEVPDEAPSNQREYEFRPAQPK
;
A
#
# COMPACT_ATOMS: atom_id res chain seq x y z
N MET A 1 12.13 -18.06 -2.54
CA MET A 1 12.04 -16.72 -3.15
C MET A 1 10.57 -16.42 -3.41
N LYS A 2 10.18 -15.15 -3.48
CA LYS A 2 8.79 -14.72 -3.70
C LYS A 2 8.13 -15.37 -4.93
N GLU A 3 8.90 -15.60 -5.99
CA GLU A 3 8.48 -16.36 -7.17
C GLU A 3 7.87 -17.73 -6.81
N LYS A 4 8.47 -18.50 -5.90
CA LYS A 4 7.92 -19.79 -5.46
C LYS A 4 6.61 -19.66 -4.68
N LEU A 5 6.40 -18.53 -3.99
CA LEU A 5 5.12 -18.24 -3.34
C LEU A 5 4.05 -17.94 -4.38
N TRP A 6 4.41 -17.18 -5.43
CA TRP A 6 3.56 -16.92 -6.57
C TRP A 6 3.18 -18.22 -7.30
N GLU A 7 4.15 -19.06 -7.69
CA GLU A 7 3.89 -20.35 -8.35
C GLU A 7 2.97 -21.25 -7.53
N LYS A 8 3.23 -21.36 -6.21
CA LYS A 8 2.39 -22.14 -5.31
C LYS A 8 0.97 -21.57 -5.20
N TRP A 9 0.85 -20.24 -5.15
CA TRP A 9 -0.44 -19.54 -5.14
C TRP A 9 -1.23 -19.84 -6.41
N VAL A 10 -0.63 -19.59 -7.57
CA VAL A 10 -1.24 -19.82 -8.89
C VAL A 10 -1.65 -21.28 -9.06
N SER A 11 -0.79 -22.23 -8.66
CA SER A 11 -1.08 -23.67 -8.75
C SER A 11 -2.35 -24.06 -7.99
N ARG A 12 -2.56 -23.51 -6.80
CA ARG A 12 -3.70 -23.88 -5.93
C ARG A 12 -4.97 -23.09 -6.19
N THR A 13 -4.89 -22.01 -6.98
CA THR A 13 -6.03 -21.14 -7.31
C THR A 13 -6.29 -21.19 -8.81
N ILE A 14 -5.70 -20.26 -9.56
CA ILE A 14 -5.99 -20.01 -10.98
C ILE A 14 -5.80 -21.28 -11.82
N LEU A 15 -4.69 -21.99 -11.65
CA LEU A 15 -4.42 -23.19 -12.44
C LEU A 15 -5.40 -24.32 -12.10
N SER A 16 -5.74 -24.46 -10.81
CA SER A 16 -6.76 -25.42 -10.38
C SER A 16 -8.13 -25.12 -11.00
N ASP A 17 -8.49 -23.84 -11.15
CA ASP A 17 -9.73 -23.42 -11.81
C ASP A 17 -9.66 -23.59 -13.33
N ILE A 18 -8.50 -23.38 -13.97
CA ILE A 18 -8.33 -23.65 -15.41
C ILE A 18 -8.44 -25.14 -15.72
N GLU A 19 -7.94 -26.01 -14.82
CA GLU A 19 -7.95 -27.47 -15.01
C GLU A 19 -9.29 -28.12 -14.64
N ALA A 20 -10.12 -27.44 -13.85
CA ALA A 20 -11.40 -27.97 -13.41
C ALA A 20 -12.46 -27.88 -14.52
N ALA A 21 -13.17 -28.98 -14.77
CA ALA A 21 -14.20 -29.01 -15.82
C ALA A 21 -15.49 -28.25 -15.47
N GLU A 22 -15.66 -27.90 -14.19
CA GLU A 22 -16.87 -27.27 -13.64
C GLU A 22 -16.74 -25.74 -13.55
N THR A 23 -15.55 -25.21 -13.80
CA THR A 23 -15.23 -23.79 -13.79
C THR A 23 -15.22 -23.26 -15.22
N PRO A 24 -15.64 -22.00 -15.44
CA PRO A 24 -15.70 -21.41 -16.77
C PRO A 24 -14.35 -20.86 -17.25
N ASP A 25 -13.28 -21.01 -16.47
CA ASP A 25 -11.96 -20.47 -16.75
C ASP A 25 -11.17 -21.34 -17.77
N PRO A 26 -10.34 -20.74 -18.63
CA PRO A 26 -10.06 -19.30 -18.74
C PRO A 26 -11.17 -18.53 -19.45
N VAL A 27 -11.51 -17.32 -18.98
CA VAL A 27 -12.60 -16.49 -19.53
C VAL A 27 -12.05 -15.35 -20.40
N PRO A 28 -12.12 -15.43 -21.75
CA PRO A 28 -11.57 -14.39 -22.63
C PRO A 28 -12.41 -13.12 -22.54
N ILE A 29 -11.78 -11.94 -22.47
CA ILE A 29 -12.48 -10.67 -22.25
C ILE A 29 -13.01 -10.06 -23.55
N VAL A 30 -12.21 -10.10 -24.61
CA VAL A 30 -12.43 -9.34 -25.85
C VAL A 30 -12.64 -10.26 -27.04
N ASP A 31 -13.65 -9.95 -27.87
CA ASP A 31 -13.87 -10.51 -29.19
C ASP A 31 -13.44 -9.51 -30.28
N ASN A 32 -12.53 -9.93 -31.16
CA ASN A 32 -12.03 -9.16 -32.31
C ASN A 32 -12.62 -9.62 -33.65
N SER A 33 -13.71 -10.40 -33.64
CA SER A 33 -14.33 -10.90 -34.87
C SER A 33 -15.00 -9.80 -35.72
N GLY A 34 -15.28 -8.63 -35.11
CA GLY A 34 -15.84 -7.44 -35.75
C GLY A 34 -14.83 -6.34 -36.08
N ASP A 35 -15.34 -5.18 -36.52
CA ASP A 35 -14.52 -3.99 -36.83
C ASP A 35 -14.05 -3.24 -35.58
N GLU A 36 -14.74 -3.40 -34.44
CA GLU A 36 -14.41 -2.83 -33.14
C GLU A 36 -14.31 -3.94 -32.08
N PRO A 37 -13.47 -3.79 -31.04
CA PRO A 37 -13.39 -4.77 -29.96
C PRO A 37 -14.70 -4.84 -29.17
N GLU A 38 -15.30 -6.02 -29.13
CA GLU A 38 -16.53 -6.32 -28.38
C GLU A 38 -16.23 -7.18 -27.15
N MET A 39 -17.20 -7.25 -26.24
CA MET A 39 -17.11 -8.11 -25.06
C MET A 39 -17.59 -9.51 -25.42
N THR A 40 -16.90 -10.56 -24.99
CA THR A 40 -17.37 -11.94 -25.19
C THR A 40 -18.64 -12.24 -24.38
N ASP A 41 -19.48 -13.15 -24.88
CA ASP A 41 -20.67 -13.61 -24.16
C ASP A 41 -20.29 -14.35 -22.87
N GLU A 42 -19.16 -15.07 -22.90
CA GLU A 42 -18.56 -15.77 -21.76
C GLU A 42 -18.20 -14.78 -20.63
N TYR A 43 -17.46 -13.71 -20.94
CA TYR A 43 -17.09 -12.70 -19.95
C TYR A 43 -18.31 -11.93 -19.42
N ASN A 44 -19.27 -11.62 -20.30
CA ASN A 44 -20.50 -10.96 -19.90
C ASN A 44 -21.32 -11.83 -18.93
N SER A 45 -21.40 -13.14 -19.19
CA SER A 45 -22.08 -14.09 -18.30
C SER A 45 -21.30 -14.28 -16.99
N TYR A 46 -19.97 -14.39 -17.07
CA TYR A 46 -19.07 -14.58 -15.93
C TYR A 46 -19.19 -13.44 -14.91
N ARG A 47 -19.06 -12.18 -15.35
CA ARG A 47 -19.15 -11.02 -14.47
C ARG A 47 -20.53 -10.85 -13.82
N LEU A 48 -21.61 -11.23 -14.52
CA LEU A 48 -22.98 -11.11 -14.03
C LEU A 48 -23.36 -12.25 -13.07
N GLY A 49 -22.69 -13.41 -13.19
CA GLY A 49 -22.96 -14.61 -12.39
C GLY A 49 -22.41 -14.58 -10.96
N ARG A 50 -21.45 -13.71 -10.65
CA ARG A 50 -20.78 -13.68 -9.33
C ARG A 50 -21.58 -12.93 -8.25
N GLY A 51 -22.29 -11.86 -8.59
CA GLY A 51 -23.06 -11.08 -7.62
C GLY A 51 -22.20 -10.21 -6.70
N SER A 52 -22.67 -9.95 -5.47
CA SER A 52 -21.98 -9.17 -4.43
C SER A 52 -21.26 -10.09 -3.45
N GLY A 53 -20.08 -9.69 -2.98
CA GLY A 53 -19.19 -10.48 -2.12
C GLY A 53 -17.82 -9.84 -2.09
N ASP A 54 -16.86 -10.37 -1.33
CA ASP A 54 -15.50 -9.86 -1.32
C ASP A 54 -14.67 -10.60 -2.37
N TYR A 55 -14.40 -9.96 -3.51
CA TYR A 55 -13.73 -10.61 -4.62
C TYR A 55 -12.31 -10.09 -4.84
N LEU A 56 -11.45 -11.03 -5.21
CA LEU A 56 -10.18 -10.76 -5.89
C LEU A 56 -10.36 -11.14 -7.36
N TYR A 57 -9.78 -10.36 -8.27
CA TYR A 57 -9.70 -10.71 -9.68
C TYR A 57 -8.32 -10.47 -10.26
N LEU A 58 -8.02 -11.23 -11.31
CA LEU A 58 -6.81 -11.13 -12.10
C LEU A 58 -7.18 -10.98 -13.57
N LEU A 59 -6.54 -10.03 -14.25
CA LEU A 59 -6.44 -9.99 -15.72
C LEU A 59 -5.09 -10.59 -16.09
N TYR A 60 -5.05 -11.53 -17.02
CA TYR A 60 -3.83 -12.27 -17.36
C TYR A 60 -3.79 -12.71 -18.82
N LEU A 61 -2.58 -12.99 -19.29
CA LEU A 61 -2.34 -13.72 -20.54
C LEU A 61 -2.04 -15.19 -20.21
N LEU A 62 -2.30 -16.06 -21.17
CA LEU A 62 -2.05 -17.48 -21.06
C LEU A 62 -1.15 -17.94 -22.21
N ASP A 63 -0.02 -18.56 -21.90
CA ASP A 63 0.83 -19.21 -22.90
C ASP A 63 0.32 -20.63 -23.14
N GLU A 64 0.03 -20.95 -24.41
CA GLU A 64 -0.45 -22.27 -24.81
C GLU A 64 0.67 -23.12 -25.45
N PRO A 65 0.77 -24.42 -25.11
CA PRO A 65 -0.05 -25.14 -24.12
C PRO A 65 0.31 -24.78 -22.67
N VAL A 66 -0.69 -24.79 -21.78
CA VAL A 66 -0.50 -24.55 -20.35
C VAL A 66 0.13 -25.80 -19.72
N GLU A 67 1.37 -25.68 -19.26
CA GLU A 67 2.14 -26.73 -18.58
C GLU A 67 2.32 -26.44 -17.08
N GLY A 68 2.19 -25.17 -16.65
CA GLY A 68 2.27 -24.81 -15.24
C GLY A 68 2.09 -23.32 -14.94
N PRO A 69 2.41 -22.90 -13.69
CA PRO A 69 2.20 -21.53 -13.22
C PRO A 69 2.93 -20.44 -14.00
N SER A 70 4.07 -20.78 -14.63
CA SER A 70 4.85 -19.85 -15.46
C SER A 70 4.10 -19.42 -16.71
N ASP A 71 3.10 -20.18 -17.16
CA ASP A 71 2.35 -19.89 -18.38
C ASP A 71 1.21 -18.89 -18.12
N ILE A 72 1.00 -18.50 -16.86
CA ILE A 72 0.01 -17.49 -16.45
C ILE A 72 0.76 -16.18 -16.21
N ILE A 73 0.64 -15.25 -17.16
CA ILE A 73 1.32 -13.94 -17.11
C ILE A 73 0.34 -12.90 -16.55
N PRO A 74 0.52 -12.46 -15.29
CA PRO A 74 -0.37 -11.49 -14.66
C PRO A 74 -0.22 -10.11 -15.30
N VAL A 75 -1.34 -9.53 -15.75
CA VAL A 75 -1.41 -8.18 -16.32
C VAL A 75 -1.93 -7.18 -15.29
N TYR A 76 -2.94 -7.56 -14.49
CA TYR A 76 -3.48 -6.69 -13.45
C TYR A 76 -4.18 -7.50 -12.35
N VAL A 77 -3.89 -7.20 -11.09
CA VAL A 77 -4.62 -7.70 -9.92
C VAL A 77 -5.50 -6.59 -9.38
N GLY A 78 -6.71 -6.90 -8.96
CA GLY A 78 -7.52 -5.95 -8.22
C GLY A 78 -8.55 -6.61 -7.31
N GLU A 79 -9.20 -5.76 -6.53
CA GLU A 79 -10.24 -6.15 -5.60
C GLU A 79 -11.56 -5.42 -5.89
N THR A 80 -12.67 -6.04 -5.50
CA THR A 80 -13.98 -5.38 -5.55
C THR A 80 -15.05 -6.07 -4.70
N THR A 81 -16.07 -5.31 -4.31
CA THR A 81 -17.34 -5.84 -3.80
C THR A 81 -18.44 -5.98 -4.86
N ASP A 82 -18.20 -5.50 -6.09
CA ASP A 82 -19.12 -5.50 -7.22
C ASP A 82 -18.38 -5.88 -8.51
N VAL A 83 -18.26 -7.19 -8.75
CA VAL A 83 -17.60 -7.77 -9.92
C VAL A 83 -18.26 -7.30 -11.21
N ALA A 84 -19.60 -7.25 -11.25
CA ALA A 84 -20.35 -6.95 -12.45
C ALA A 84 -20.02 -5.55 -12.99
N SER A 85 -20.02 -4.54 -12.12
CA SER A 85 -19.68 -3.17 -12.48
C SER A 85 -18.19 -3.01 -12.72
N ARG A 86 -17.34 -3.55 -11.85
CA ARG A 86 -15.87 -3.40 -11.94
C ARG A 86 -15.31 -3.98 -13.22
N LEU A 87 -15.71 -5.19 -13.60
CA LEU A 87 -15.24 -5.86 -14.80
C LEU A 87 -15.78 -5.24 -16.09
N MET A 88 -17.00 -4.70 -16.07
CA MET A 88 -17.55 -3.91 -17.18
C MET A 88 -16.75 -2.62 -17.39
N ASP A 89 -16.40 -1.93 -16.31
CA ASP A 89 -15.59 -0.71 -16.38
C ASP A 89 -14.19 -0.98 -16.92
N HIS A 90 -13.56 -2.10 -16.55
CA HIS A 90 -12.27 -2.49 -17.13
C HIS A 90 -12.37 -2.72 -18.63
N PHE A 91 -13.35 -3.51 -19.09
CA PHE A 91 -13.54 -3.72 -20.52
C PHE A 91 -13.73 -2.41 -21.28
N ARG A 92 -14.64 -1.54 -20.82
CA ARG A 92 -14.93 -0.25 -21.48
C ARG A 92 -13.67 0.59 -21.61
N ARG A 93 -12.89 0.70 -20.54
CA ARG A 93 -11.69 1.54 -20.54
C ARG A 93 -10.54 0.95 -21.36
N VAL A 94 -10.41 -0.38 -21.42
CA VAL A 94 -9.45 -1.03 -22.32
C VAL A 94 -9.85 -0.82 -23.78
N ARG A 95 -11.14 -1.03 -24.11
CA ARG A 95 -11.67 -0.78 -25.45
C ARG A 95 -11.48 0.67 -25.88
N ASP A 96 -11.79 1.62 -24.99
CA ASP A 96 -11.66 3.06 -25.27
C ASP A 96 -10.20 3.51 -25.42
N ALA A 97 -9.23 2.71 -24.97
CA ALA A 97 -7.79 2.94 -25.14
C ALA A 97 -7.22 2.29 -26.42
N LEU A 98 -8.04 1.60 -27.21
CA LEU A 98 -7.66 1.02 -28.50
C LEU A 98 -8.17 1.89 -29.67
N PRO A 99 -7.43 1.95 -30.80
CA PRO A 99 -6.14 1.30 -31.04
C PRO A 99 -4.96 2.08 -30.41
N ILE A 100 -3.94 1.37 -29.92
CA ILE A 100 -2.81 2.02 -29.23
C ILE A 100 -1.97 2.92 -30.15
N SER A 101 -2.09 2.76 -31.48
CA SER A 101 -1.44 3.62 -32.47
C SER A 101 -1.94 5.06 -32.46
N GLU A 102 -3.10 5.30 -31.85
CA GLU A 102 -3.71 6.63 -31.69
C GLU A 102 -3.39 7.26 -30.33
N TRP A 103 -2.61 6.58 -29.47
CA TRP A 103 -2.19 7.17 -28.21
C TRP A 103 -1.31 8.40 -28.44
N GLU A 104 -1.64 9.50 -27.76
CA GLU A 104 -0.88 10.73 -27.75
C GLU A 104 -0.53 11.11 -26.31
N ASP A 105 0.71 11.52 -26.08
CA ASP A 105 1.08 12.15 -24.81
C ASP A 105 0.41 13.52 -24.72
N ASP A 106 -0.61 13.63 -23.88
CA ASP A 106 -1.32 14.88 -23.62
C ASP A 106 -0.55 15.82 -22.67
N GLY A 107 0.66 15.42 -22.23
CA GLY A 107 1.50 16.15 -21.30
C GLY A 107 0.95 16.16 -19.87
N SER A 108 -0.14 15.45 -19.61
CA SER A 108 -0.69 15.27 -18.28
C SER A 108 0.03 14.14 -17.54
N TRP A 109 0.03 14.22 -16.22
CA TRP A 109 0.58 13.14 -15.43
C TRP A 109 -0.25 11.87 -15.62
N GLY A 110 0.44 10.77 -15.98
CA GLY A 110 -0.21 9.49 -16.22
C GLY A 110 -0.99 9.45 -17.53
N SER A 111 -0.58 10.24 -18.52
CA SER A 111 -1.09 10.22 -19.90
C SER A 111 -1.07 8.81 -20.50
N PHE A 112 -0.04 8.02 -20.17
CA PHE A 112 -0.09 6.56 -20.28
C PHE A 112 -0.60 5.97 -18.95
N GLY A 113 -1.90 5.71 -18.90
CA GLY A 113 -2.60 5.23 -17.73
C GLY A 113 -2.57 3.72 -17.58
N LYS A 114 -3.24 3.24 -16.53
CA LYS A 114 -3.43 1.80 -16.27
C LYS A 114 -4.08 1.09 -17.47
N TYR A 115 -5.08 1.73 -18.07
CA TYR A 115 -5.87 1.13 -19.14
C TYR A 115 -5.15 1.18 -20.49
N ASP A 116 -4.39 2.23 -20.75
CA ASP A 116 -3.50 2.30 -21.92
C ASP A 116 -2.43 1.21 -21.85
N HIS A 117 -1.91 0.93 -20.65
CA HIS A 117 -0.96 -0.17 -20.42
C HIS A 117 -1.60 -1.54 -20.67
N ILE A 118 -2.75 -1.83 -20.07
CA ILE A 118 -3.48 -3.09 -20.30
C ILE A 118 -3.81 -3.26 -21.79
N ALA A 119 -4.28 -2.20 -22.46
CA ALA A 119 -4.57 -2.21 -23.88
C ALA A 119 -3.32 -2.46 -24.74
N THR A 120 -2.18 -1.88 -24.36
CA THR A 120 -0.89 -2.12 -25.06
C THR A 120 -0.41 -3.55 -24.89
N VAL A 121 -0.53 -4.12 -23.69
CA VAL A 121 -0.22 -5.55 -23.45
C VAL A 121 -1.11 -6.43 -24.32
N TYR A 122 -2.42 -6.14 -24.35
CA TYR A 122 -3.37 -6.86 -25.18
C TYR A 122 -3.05 -6.77 -26.68
N ASP A 123 -2.82 -5.57 -27.21
CA ASP A 123 -2.55 -5.34 -28.64
C ASP A 123 -1.25 -5.99 -29.12
N ARG A 124 -0.22 -6.04 -28.26
CA ARG A 124 1.08 -6.64 -28.58
C ARG A 124 1.14 -8.15 -28.35
N SER A 125 0.19 -8.72 -27.61
CA SER A 125 0.16 -10.14 -27.27
C SER A 125 -0.42 -10.99 -28.39
N ALA A 126 0.13 -12.20 -28.59
CA ALA A 126 -0.51 -13.22 -29.43
C ALA A 126 -1.63 -13.96 -28.70
N SER A 127 -1.62 -13.94 -27.36
CA SER A 127 -2.61 -14.60 -26.50
C SER A 127 -3.74 -13.63 -26.14
N PRO A 128 -4.99 -14.12 -26.03
CA PRO A 128 -6.10 -13.33 -25.53
C PRO A 128 -5.86 -12.81 -24.11
N LEU A 129 -6.53 -11.69 -23.77
CA LEU A 129 -6.62 -11.23 -22.40
C LEU A 129 -7.76 -11.98 -21.69
N TYR A 130 -7.45 -12.66 -20.59
CA TYR A 130 -8.39 -13.44 -19.80
C TYR A 130 -8.67 -12.76 -18.45
N ALA A 131 -9.82 -13.09 -17.86
CA ALA A 131 -10.16 -12.70 -16.50
C ALA A 131 -10.40 -13.93 -15.62
N TRP A 132 -9.93 -13.84 -14.38
CA TRP A 132 -10.18 -14.80 -13.31
C TRP A 132 -10.71 -14.05 -12.09
N VAL A 133 -11.72 -14.60 -11.42
CA VAL A 133 -12.37 -14.01 -10.23
C VAL A 133 -12.56 -15.10 -9.19
N VAL A 134 -12.20 -14.80 -7.95
CA VAL A 134 -12.38 -15.68 -6.80
C VAL A 134 -13.02 -14.94 -5.64
N ASP A 135 -13.93 -15.60 -4.95
CA ASP A 135 -14.44 -15.11 -3.67
C ASP A 135 -13.34 -15.29 -2.61
N VAL A 136 -13.03 -14.22 -1.89
CA VAL A 136 -11.99 -14.25 -0.85
C VAL A 136 -12.41 -15.16 0.31
N GLU A 137 -13.71 -15.38 0.53
CA GLU A 137 -14.21 -16.33 1.53
C GLU A 137 -13.86 -17.80 1.16
N ASP A 138 -13.70 -18.10 -0.13
CA ASP A 138 -13.28 -19.44 -0.60
C ASP A 138 -11.77 -19.68 -0.42
N ILE A 139 -11.00 -18.65 -0.07
CA ILE A 139 -9.55 -18.73 0.14
C ILE A 139 -9.25 -18.94 1.63
N GLU A 140 -8.88 -20.17 2.00
CA GLU A 140 -8.51 -20.49 3.38
C GLU A 140 -7.22 -19.77 3.83
N THR A 141 -6.22 -19.67 2.95
CA THR A 141 -4.94 -19.02 3.25
C THR A 141 -4.45 -18.22 2.05
N GLY A 142 -3.95 -17.00 2.27
CA GLY A 142 -3.26 -16.18 1.27
C GLY A 142 -1.86 -16.72 0.93
N PRO A 143 -1.15 -16.12 -0.04
CA PRO A 143 0.06 -16.70 -0.65
C PRO A 143 1.24 -16.90 0.33
N TYR A 144 1.26 -16.16 1.43
CA TYR A 144 2.25 -16.32 2.50
C TYR A 144 1.91 -17.44 3.51
N GLY A 145 0.77 -18.13 3.35
CA GLY A 145 0.35 -19.24 4.22
C GLY A 145 -0.53 -18.85 5.42
N TYR A 146 -1.05 -17.62 5.45
CA TYR A 146 -1.84 -17.06 6.56
C TYR A 146 -3.24 -16.68 6.09
N SER A 147 -4.20 -16.61 7.01
CA SER A 147 -5.50 -15.98 6.75
C SER A 147 -5.32 -14.59 6.15
N THR A 148 -6.27 -14.18 5.34
CA THR A 148 -6.20 -12.92 4.62
C THR A 148 -7.60 -12.37 4.40
N TYR A 149 -7.68 -11.07 4.16
CA TYR A 149 -8.90 -10.41 3.71
C TYR A 149 -8.61 -9.69 2.38
N ARG A 150 -9.66 -9.19 1.73
CA ARG A 150 -9.63 -8.66 0.36
C ARG A 150 -8.51 -7.64 0.12
N GLN A 151 -8.44 -6.57 0.94
CA GLN A 151 -7.45 -5.49 0.78
C GLN A 151 -6.02 -5.98 1.07
N GLU A 152 -5.82 -6.85 2.06
CA GLU A 152 -4.50 -7.44 2.35
C GLU A 152 -4.03 -8.36 1.22
N LEU A 153 -4.96 -9.13 0.62
CA LEU A 153 -4.65 -10.09 -0.43
C LEU A 153 -4.17 -9.41 -1.71
N GLU A 154 -4.80 -8.30 -2.12
CA GLU A 154 -4.34 -7.52 -3.29
C GLU A 154 -2.88 -7.10 -3.11
N ALA A 155 -2.55 -6.48 -1.98
CA ALA A 155 -1.18 -6.02 -1.71
C ALA A 155 -0.17 -7.18 -1.67
N LYS A 156 -0.53 -8.31 -1.06
CA LYS A 156 0.29 -9.53 -1.06
C LYS A 156 0.60 -10.00 -2.49
N LEU A 157 -0.39 -10.05 -3.37
CA LEU A 157 -0.21 -10.54 -4.73
C LEU A 157 0.55 -9.56 -5.62
N VAL A 158 0.25 -8.26 -5.53
CA VAL A 158 0.98 -7.22 -6.26
C VAL A 158 2.47 -7.25 -5.89
N GLY A 159 2.80 -7.35 -4.61
CA GLY A 159 4.19 -7.46 -4.15
C GLY A 159 4.92 -8.70 -4.66
N LEU A 160 4.23 -9.85 -4.76
CA LEU A 160 4.80 -11.07 -5.32
C LEU A 160 5.04 -10.97 -6.83
N VAL A 161 4.04 -10.50 -7.58
CA VAL A 161 4.13 -10.35 -9.04
C VAL A 161 5.19 -9.32 -9.41
N HIS A 162 5.24 -8.18 -8.73
CA HIS A 162 6.23 -7.14 -9.00
C HIS A 162 7.67 -7.56 -8.69
N SER A 163 7.85 -8.59 -7.85
CA SER A 163 9.15 -9.19 -7.56
C SER A 163 9.55 -10.26 -8.60
N SER A 164 8.70 -10.55 -9.60
CA SER A 164 8.99 -11.48 -10.69
C SER A 164 9.61 -10.76 -11.88
N THR A 165 10.60 -11.39 -12.52
CA THR A 165 11.21 -10.87 -13.75
C THR A 165 10.25 -10.98 -14.94
N GLN A 166 9.42 -12.01 -14.99
CA GLN A 166 8.53 -12.31 -16.12
C GLN A 166 7.37 -11.29 -16.26
N ALA A 167 6.96 -10.67 -15.15
CA ALA A 167 5.89 -9.69 -15.16
C ALA A 167 6.41 -8.25 -15.26
N ASN A 168 7.74 -8.06 -15.26
CA ASN A 168 8.36 -6.75 -15.37
C ASN A 168 7.97 -6.15 -16.74
N ARG A 169 7.44 -4.93 -16.76
CA ARG A 169 6.89 -4.23 -17.95
C ARG A 169 5.51 -4.66 -18.45
N ILE A 170 4.97 -5.77 -17.97
CA ILE A 170 3.62 -6.25 -18.33
C ILE A 170 2.60 -5.84 -17.27
N PHE A 171 2.99 -5.87 -16.00
CA PHE A 171 2.08 -5.68 -14.88
C PHE A 171 1.65 -4.21 -14.71
N ALA A 172 0.35 -3.95 -14.82
CA ALA A 172 -0.25 -2.62 -14.87
C ALA A 172 -0.70 -2.07 -13.51
N ASN A 173 -0.47 -2.79 -12.41
CA ASN A 173 -0.75 -2.28 -11.07
C ASN A 173 0.14 -1.07 -10.77
N ARG A 174 -0.51 0.04 -10.43
CA ARG A 174 0.16 1.30 -10.07
C ARG A 174 0.13 1.56 -8.56
N ASP A 175 -0.74 0.86 -7.85
CA ASP A 175 -0.80 0.84 -6.41
C ASP A 175 0.09 -0.30 -5.89
N PHE A 176 0.67 -0.13 -4.70
CA PHE A 176 1.64 -1.07 -4.08
C PHE A 176 2.96 -1.29 -4.85
N VAL A 177 3.25 -0.47 -5.87
CA VAL A 177 4.57 -0.35 -6.51
C VAL A 177 5.15 1.05 -6.27
N PRO A 178 6.49 1.26 -6.34
CA PRO A 178 7.04 2.60 -6.18
C PRO A 178 6.52 3.56 -7.26
N ASN A 179 6.09 4.77 -6.87
CA ASN A 179 5.56 5.78 -7.79
C ASN A 179 6.50 6.13 -8.97
N ARG A 180 7.81 5.89 -8.84
CA ARG A 180 8.79 6.04 -9.93
C ARG A 180 8.39 5.21 -11.16
N VAL A 181 7.92 3.98 -10.96
CA VAL A 181 7.54 3.06 -12.05
C VAL A 181 6.42 3.67 -12.93
N PRO A 182 5.26 4.08 -12.37
CA PRO A 182 4.25 4.84 -13.10
C PRO A 182 4.73 6.10 -13.83
N HIS A 183 5.79 6.76 -13.36
CA HIS A 183 6.35 7.94 -14.04
C HIS A 183 7.20 7.56 -15.23
N GLU A 184 8.06 6.55 -15.09
CA GLU A 184 8.87 6.07 -16.21
C GLU A 184 7.98 5.47 -17.30
N MET A 185 6.92 4.74 -16.91
CA MET A 185 5.85 4.28 -17.82
C MET A 185 5.24 5.44 -18.61
N GLY A 186 4.82 6.51 -17.92
CA GLY A 186 4.25 7.70 -18.55
C GLY A 186 5.17 8.40 -19.54
N LYS A 187 6.49 8.39 -19.29
CA LYS A 187 7.49 9.05 -20.16
C LYS A 187 7.71 8.33 -21.49
N VAL A 188 7.52 7.01 -21.53
CA VAL A 188 7.81 6.20 -22.74
C VAL A 188 6.55 5.68 -23.44
N GLY A 189 5.40 5.69 -22.76
CA GLY A 189 4.12 5.29 -23.34
C GLY A 189 4.09 3.80 -23.72
N PRO A 190 3.50 3.46 -24.88
CA PRO A 190 3.41 2.07 -25.36
C PRO A 190 4.75 1.32 -25.42
N GLU A 191 5.86 2.04 -25.65
CA GLU A 191 7.21 1.46 -25.68
C GLU A 191 7.70 0.97 -24.31
N TRP A 192 6.97 1.25 -23.22
CA TRP A 192 7.24 0.62 -21.92
C TRP A 192 7.07 -0.89 -21.98
N VAL A 193 6.05 -1.36 -22.72
CA VAL A 193 5.62 -2.76 -22.74
C VAL A 193 6.56 -3.58 -23.60
N ASP A 194 7.23 -4.52 -22.96
CA ASP A 194 8.16 -5.46 -23.57
C ASP A 194 7.84 -6.86 -23.03
N LEU A 195 7.20 -7.68 -23.86
CA LEU A 195 6.73 -9.03 -23.49
C LEU A 195 7.90 -10.02 -23.35
N ASP A 196 9.05 -9.70 -23.94
CA ASP A 196 10.25 -10.56 -23.92
C ASP A 196 11.26 -10.10 -22.85
N ASN A 197 10.89 -9.11 -22.00
CA ASN A 197 11.81 -8.55 -21.02
C ASN A 197 11.95 -9.43 -19.78
N GLU A 198 13.04 -10.18 -19.73
CA GLU A 198 13.40 -10.97 -18.55
C GLU A 198 14.36 -10.24 -17.60
N SER A 199 14.66 -8.97 -17.86
CA SER A 199 15.59 -8.21 -17.01
C SER A 199 14.94 -7.94 -15.65
N PRO A 200 15.57 -8.32 -14.53
CA PRO A 200 15.05 -8.00 -13.20
C PRO A 200 14.93 -6.49 -12.98
N ASN A 201 13.81 -6.06 -12.41
CA ASN A 201 13.69 -4.74 -11.81
C ASN A 201 14.43 -4.70 -10.45
N GLU A 202 14.49 -3.52 -9.84
CA GLU A 202 15.13 -3.33 -8.54
C GLU A 202 14.53 -4.26 -7.48
N GLU A 203 13.22 -4.48 -7.53
CA GLU A 203 12.44 -5.34 -6.65
C GLU A 203 12.81 -6.80 -6.73
N ALA A 204 12.88 -7.33 -7.94
CA ALA A 204 13.38 -8.66 -8.21
C ALA A 204 14.82 -8.81 -7.72
N HIS A 205 15.68 -7.80 -7.93
CA HIS A 205 17.07 -7.84 -7.46
C HIS A 205 17.19 -7.94 -5.93
N VAL A 206 16.42 -7.17 -5.17
CA VAL A 206 16.44 -7.29 -3.70
C VAL A 206 15.84 -8.62 -3.25
N ALA A 207 14.74 -9.07 -3.88
CA ALA A 207 14.13 -10.36 -3.56
C ALA A 207 15.07 -11.54 -3.84
N LEU A 208 15.91 -11.45 -4.89
CA LEU A 208 16.92 -12.44 -5.25
C LEU A 208 18.08 -12.52 -4.25
N ASN A 209 18.51 -11.36 -3.72
CA ASN A 209 19.73 -11.23 -2.93
C ASN A 209 19.52 -11.25 -1.40
N SER A 210 18.27 -11.28 -0.94
CA SER A 210 17.96 -11.21 0.48
C SER A 210 17.78 -12.58 1.13
N ALA A 211 18.22 -12.69 2.38
CA ALA A 211 17.99 -13.89 3.17
C ALA A 211 16.50 -14.05 3.48
N VAL A 212 15.93 -15.19 3.08
CA VAL A 212 14.58 -15.59 3.49
C VAL A 212 14.63 -16.06 4.93
N ARG A 213 13.69 -15.59 5.74
CA ARG A 213 13.53 -16.04 7.12
C ARG A 213 12.41 -17.06 7.22
N ASP A 214 12.64 -18.06 8.05
CA ASP A 214 11.63 -19.05 8.34
C ASP A 214 10.56 -18.43 9.25
N THR A 215 9.33 -18.45 8.74
CA THR A 215 8.13 -17.99 9.44
C THR A 215 7.14 -19.14 9.65
N TYR A 216 7.50 -20.39 9.36
CA TYR A 216 6.61 -21.53 9.57
C TYR A 216 6.17 -21.63 11.04
N GLU A 217 4.91 -22.02 11.24
CA GLU A 217 4.27 -22.23 12.56
C GLU A 217 4.00 -20.98 13.41
N LYS A 218 4.38 -19.78 12.94
CA LYS A 218 4.04 -18.51 13.62
C LYS A 218 2.59 -18.13 13.38
N THR A 219 1.99 -17.44 14.35
CA THR A 219 0.74 -16.70 14.15
C THR A 219 1.02 -15.31 13.58
N LYS A 220 0.01 -14.61 13.08
CA LYS A 220 0.18 -13.20 12.66
C LYS A 220 0.64 -12.30 13.82
N ALA A 221 0.22 -12.61 15.05
CA ALA A 221 0.67 -11.92 16.26
C ALA A 221 2.16 -12.12 16.50
N ASP A 222 2.64 -13.37 16.41
CA ASP A 222 4.07 -13.66 16.55
C ASP A 222 4.90 -12.94 15.48
N LEU A 223 4.40 -12.89 14.22
CA LEU A 223 5.07 -12.14 13.15
C LEU A 223 5.15 -10.63 13.42
N TRP A 224 4.08 -10.05 13.98
CA TRP A 224 4.07 -8.65 14.37
C TRP A 224 5.08 -8.39 15.50
N HIS A 225 5.04 -9.18 16.57
CA HIS A 225 5.94 -9.02 17.71
C HIS A 225 7.41 -9.24 17.33
N ASP A 226 7.71 -10.25 16.50
CA ASP A 226 9.05 -10.46 15.97
C ASP A 226 9.53 -9.27 15.13
N TRP A 227 8.64 -8.68 14.32
CA TRP A 227 8.97 -7.51 13.51
C TRP A 227 9.25 -6.30 14.42
N VAL A 228 8.42 -6.07 15.43
CA VAL A 228 8.60 -5.00 16.42
C VAL A 228 9.91 -5.17 17.18
N GLU A 229 10.23 -6.39 17.64
CA GLU A 229 11.47 -6.70 18.35
C GLU A 229 12.70 -6.27 17.52
N GLN A 230 12.69 -6.61 16.23
CA GLN A 230 13.83 -6.40 15.33
C GLN A 230 13.90 -5.00 14.73
N THR A 231 12.89 -4.16 14.96
CA THR A 231 12.79 -2.80 14.42
C THR A 231 12.65 -1.80 15.55
N ILE A 232 11.44 -1.61 16.07
CA ILE A 232 11.11 -0.59 17.07
C ILE A 232 11.86 -0.83 18.38
N CYS A 233 11.84 -2.05 18.95
CA CYS A 233 12.55 -2.34 20.20
C CYS A 233 14.06 -2.21 20.03
N ARG A 234 14.62 -2.73 18.92
CA ARG A 234 16.04 -2.55 18.60
C ARG A 234 16.42 -1.07 18.58
N ASP A 235 15.59 -0.24 17.98
CA ASP A 235 15.84 1.20 17.92
C ASP A 235 15.72 1.88 19.29
N ILE A 236 14.83 1.40 20.16
CA ILE A 236 14.69 1.88 21.55
C ILE A 236 15.89 1.47 22.43
N TYR A 237 16.41 0.24 22.28
CA TYR A 237 17.35 -0.34 23.25
C TYR A 237 18.80 -0.43 22.78
N GLU A 238 19.04 -0.51 21.46
CA GLU A 238 20.37 -0.75 20.89
C GLU A 238 20.89 0.43 20.06
N SER A 239 20.04 1.39 19.70
CA SER A 239 20.43 2.53 18.90
C SER A 239 21.08 3.62 19.76
N ASP A 240 22.13 4.24 19.24
CA ASP A 240 22.67 5.49 19.77
C ASP A 240 21.76 6.70 19.43
N GLU A 241 20.68 6.47 18.69
CA GLU A 241 19.70 7.49 18.34
C GLU A 241 18.62 7.62 19.41
N ALA A 242 18.06 8.82 19.56
CA ALA A 242 16.98 9.08 20.51
C ALA A 242 15.70 8.37 20.06
N ASP A 243 15.40 7.20 20.63
CA ASP A 243 14.09 6.55 20.64
C ASP A 243 13.79 6.08 22.07
N PRO A 244 12.51 5.95 22.47
CA PRO A 244 11.31 6.29 21.71
C PRO A 244 11.08 7.81 21.62
N ILE A 245 10.60 8.31 20.48
CA ILE A 245 10.35 9.75 20.26
C ILE A 245 8.88 10.10 20.47
N PRO A 246 8.53 10.98 21.43
CA PRO A 246 7.19 11.55 21.56
C PRO A 246 6.72 12.21 20.25
N LEU A 247 5.51 11.91 19.79
CA LEU A 247 4.95 12.57 18.60
C LEU A 247 4.69 14.05 18.85
N PHE A 248 4.19 14.39 20.04
CA PHE A 248 3.82 15.75 20.44
C PHE A 248 4.75 16.29 21.51
N GLU A 249 4.91 17.61 21.52
CA GLU A 249 5.50 18.34 22.63
C GLU A 249 4.45 18.48 23.75
N THR A 250 4.76 18.04 24.97
CA THR A 250 3.82 18.07 26.10
C THR A 250 4.44 18.66 27.35
N ASP A 251 3.60 19.16 28.25
CA ASP A 251 4.02 19.41 29.63
C ASP A 251 4.02 18.11 30.47
N GLU A 252 4.28 18.25 31.79
CA GLU A 252 4.33 17.14 32.76
C GLU A 252 2.99 16.40 32.91
N ASP A 253 1.87 17.03 32.53
CA ASP A 253 0.51 16.49 32.63
C ASP A 253 0.00 15.95 31.27
N LEU A 254 0.88 15.81 30.27
CA LEU A 254 0.57 15.39 28.90
C LEU A 254 -0.34 16.36 28.13
N VAL A 255 -0.37 17.65 28.52
CA VAL A 255 -1.07 18.68 27.75
C VAL A 255 -0.21 19.07 26.55
N VAL A 256 -0.75 18.88 25.34
CA VAL A 256 -0.01 19.14 24.10
C VAL A 256 0.16 20.64 23.87
N GLU A 257 1.41 21.07 23.70
CA GLU A 257 1.72 22.43 23.27
C GLU A 257 1.08 22.73 21.92
N CYS A 258 0.73 23.99 21.69
CA CYS A 258 0.12 24.42 20.44
C CYS A 258 0.93 25.54 19.81
N LYS A 259 0.89 25.63 18.49
CA LYS A 259 1.44 26.73 17.72
C LYS A 259 0.36 27.37 16.86
N GLU A 260 0.54 28.65 16.58
CA GLU A 260 -0.34 29.42 15.70
C GLU A 260 0.13 29.30 14.25
N LEU A 261 -0.77 28.91 13.34
CA LEU A 261 -0.54 28.86 11.89
C LEU A 261 -1.58 29.74 11.20
N GLY A 262 -1.23 31.01 10.99
CA GLY A 262 -2.17 32.00 10.47
C GLY A 262 -3.25 32.31 11.49
N SER A 263 -4.50 31.94 11.20
CA SER A 263 -5.65 32.06 12.12
C SER A 263 -6.01 30.75 12.83
N SER A 264 -5.34 29.65 12.49
CA SER A 264 -5.67 28.31 13.02
C SER A 264 -4.65 27.88 14.07
N LYS A 265 -5.12 27.14 15.07
CA LYS A 265 -4.30 26.56 16.13
C LYS A 265 -3.94 25.12 15.77
N VAL A 266 -2.66 24.77 15.88
CA VAL A 266 -2.14 23.46 15.50
C VAL A 266 -1.42 22.80 16.67
N LEU A 267 -1.62 21.49 16.86
CA LEU A 267 -0.88 20.68 17.82
C LEU A 267 0.61 20.68 17.46
N LYS A 268 1.47 20.96 18.44
CA LYS A 268 2.91 21.05 18.22
C LYS A 268 3.52 19.64 18.29
N ARG A 269 4.11 19.20 17.18
CA ARG A 269 5.01 18.02 17.18
C ARG A 269 6.25 18.29 18.05
N SER A 270 6.85 17.25 18.61
CA SER A 270 8.12 17.40 19.31
C SER A 270 9.23 17.84 18.35
N GLU A 271 10.23 18.58 18.83
CA GLU A 271 11.36 18.97 17.99
C GLU A 271 12.16 17.75 17.51
N GLN A 272 12.28 16.74 18.38
CA GLN A 272 12.99 15.49 18.08
C GLN A 272 12.34 14.72 16.93
N ILE A 273 11.00 14.69 16.82
CA ILE A 273 10.35 14.00 15.71
C ILE A 273 10.49 14.78 14.40
N ASP A 274 10.47 16.10 14.44
CA ASP A 274 10.74 16.94 13.26
C ASP A 274 12.19 16.72 12.76
N GLU A 275 13.17 16.63 13.67
CA GLU A 275 14.56 16.30 13.32
C GLU A 275 14.69 14.89 12.72
N ARG A 276 14.03 13.90 13.33
CA ARG A 276 14.01 12.51 12.83
C ARG A 276 13.41 12.44 11.42
N ILE A 277 12.26 13.08 11.18
CA ILE A 277 11.61 13.11 9.86
C ILE A 277 12.55 13.71 8.80
N ARG A 278 13.26 14.80 9.13
CA ARG A 278 14.24 15.41 8.21
C ARG A 278 15.41 14.48 7.93
N ARG A 279 15.99 13.88 8.97
CA ARG A 279 17.14 12.99 8.84
C ARG A 279 16.81 11.79 7.94
N GLU A 280 15.73 11.09 8.23
CA GLU A 280 15.29 9.95 7.42
C GLU A 280 14.86 10.40 6.01
N GLY A 281 14.15 11.53 5.92
CA GLY A 281 13.72 12.08 4.64
C GLY A 281 14.89 12.42 3.72
N ASN A 282 15.98 12.98 4.25
CA ASN A 282 17.21 13.28 3.51
C ASN A 282 17.93 12.04 2.96
N ARG A 283 17.61 10.83 3.44
CA ARG A 283 18.09 9.58 2.81
C ARG A 283 17.35 9.28 1.50
N CYS A 284 16.13 9.78 1.36
CA CYS A 284 15.23 9.52 0.23
C CYS A 284 15.33 10.59 -0.88
N VAL A 285 15.84 11.78 -0.57
CA VAL A 285 15.82 12.93 -1.49
C VAL A 285 17.12 13.72 -1.49
N HIS A 286 17.35 14.45 -2.57
CA HIS A 286 18.36 15.50 -2.68
C HIS A 286 17.71 16.79 -3.20
N GLU A 287 18.45 17.89 -3.25
CA GLU A 287 17.93 19.24 -3.60
C GLU A 287 17.05 19.29 -4.87
N ASN A 288 17.33 18.40 -5.83
CA ASN A 288 16.74 18.41 -7.16
C ASN A 288 15.85 17.19 -7.46
N GLY A 289 15.58 16.29 -6.51
CA GLY A 289 14.86 15.06 -6.81
C GLY A 289 14.93 13.98 -5.73
N VAL A 290 14.62 12.76 -6.15
CA VAL A 290 14.63 11.55 -5.32
C VAL A 290 15.97 10.84 -5.51
N THR A 291 16.54 10.27 -4.46
CA THR A 291 17.78 9.48 -4.54
C THR A 291 17.52 8.09 -5.10
N ASP A 292 18.57 7.35 -5.48
CA ASP A 292 18.48 5.89 -5.71
C ASP A 292 18.46 5.09 -4.37
N GLY A 293 18.18 5.77 -3.25
CA GLY A 293 18.10 5.18 -1.93
C GLY A 293 16.66 4.77 -1.57
N PRO A 294 16.31 4.77 -0.27
CA PRO A 294 14.96 4.48 0.19
C PRO A 294 13.88 5.30 -0.55
N ASN A 295 12.82 4.63 -1.00
CA ASN A 295 11.73 5.24 -1.78
C ASN A 295 10.78 6.15 -0.96
N GLY A 296 11.03 6.29 0.34
CA GLY A 296 10.23 7.09 1.26
C GLY A 296 10.34 6.62 2.70
N LEU A 297 9.39 7.05 3.53
CA LEU A 297 9.36 6.76 4.96
C LEU A 297 8.24 5.78 5.29
N LEU A 298 8.53 4.78 6.13
CA LEU A 298 7.54 3.97 6.84
C LEU A 298 7.43 4.50 8.27
N TYR A 299 6.22 4.57 8.81
CA TYR A 299 6.01 5.00 10.18
C TYR A 299 4.92 4.21 10.91
N VAL A 300 5.10 4.09 12.23
CA VAL A 300 4.17 3.48 13.16
C VAL A 300 3.93 4.46 14.31
N MET A 301 2.69 4.91 14.47
CA MET A 301 2.23 5.62 15.66
C MET A 301 1.81 4.59 16.69
N TYR A 302 2.34 4.66 17.91
CA TYR A 302 2.11 3.66 18.95
C TYR A 302 2.08 4.28 20.35
N GLN A 303 1.61 3.48 21.31
CA GLN A 303 1.62 3.77 22.74
C GLN A 303 2.18 2.55 23.49
N PHE A 304 2.68 2.75 24.70
CA PHE A 304 3.17 1.65 25.54
C PHE A 304 2.09 1.15 26.49
N ALA A 305 1.95 -0.17 26.61
CA ALA A 305 1.13 -0.80 27.64
C ALA A 305 1.84 -0.92 29.00
N SER A 306 3.17 -0.78 29.03
CA SER A 306 4.00 -0.91 30.23
C SER A 306 5.16 0.10 30.25
N GLU A 307 5.77 0.33 31.42
CA GLU A 307 6.90 1.28 31.57
C GLU A 307 8.23 0.74 31.00
N GLU A 308 8.39 -0.59 30.94
CA GLU A 308 9.56 -1.28 30.36
C GLU A 308 9.08 -2.14 29.18
N PRO A 309 8.80 -1.53 28.02
CA PRO A 309 7.97 -2.14 26.98
C PRO A 309 8.68 -3.26 26.22
N GLY A 310 8.16 -4.49 26.33
CA GLY A 310 8.47 -5.56 25.39
C GLY A 310 7.79 -5.36 24.04
N PRO A 311 8.06 -6.24 23.04
CA PRO A 311 7.37 -6.21 21.75
C PRO A 311 5.84 -6.24 21.86
N GLU A 312 5.30 -7.00 22.82
CA GLU A 312 3.87 -7.09 23.10
C GLU A 312 3.26 -5.82 23.71
N ASP A 313 4.09 -4.97 24.33
CA ASP A 313 3.68 -3.73 24.99
C ASP A 313 3.69 -2.53 24.03
N ILE A 314 4.21 -2.69 22.82
CA ILE A 314 4.14 -1.69 21.76
C ILE A 314 2.78 -1.84 21.08
N ILE A 315 1.83 -1.00 21.46
CA ILE A 315 0.46 -1.03 20.95
C ILE A 315 0.37 -0.10 19.73
N PRO A 316 0.33 -0.64 18.50
CA PRO A 316 0.20 0.17 17.31
C PRO A 316 -1.18 0.82 17.26
N ARG A 317 -1.19 2.14 17.00
CA ARG A 317 -2.41 2.92 16.77
C ARG A 317 -2.61 3.22 15.30
N TYR A 318 -1.54 3.42 14.53
CA TYR A 318 -1.64 3.69 13.10
C TYR A 318 -0.35 3.34 12.38
N ILE A 319 -0.46 2.75 11.19
CA ILE A 319 0.66 2.49 10.31
C ILE A 319 0.42 3.26 9.02
N GLY A 320 1.48 3.87 8.51
CA GLY A 320 1.41 4.44 7.18
C GLY A 320 2.76 4.67 6.53
N LYS A 321 2.71 5.10 5.27
CA LYS A 321 3.89 5.50 4.51
C LYS A 321 3.84 6.94 4.01
N GLY A 322 5.00 7.47 3.62
CA GLY A 322 5.16 8.70 2.87
C GLY A 322 6.16 8.48 1.74
N GLU A 323 5.70 8.51 0.49
CA GLU A 323 6.56 8.27 -0.68
C GLU A 323 7.30 9.54 -1.10
N ALA A 324 8.62 9.41 -1.33
CA ALA A 324 9.49 10.47 -1.80
C ALA A 324 9.20 10.82 -3.26
N TYR A 325 8.90 9.79 -4.05
CA TYR A 325 8.42 9.97 -5.41
C TYR A 325 6.93 10.28 -5.40
N GLY A 326 6.53 11.41 -5.99
CA GLY A 326 5.14 11.88 -5.96
C GLY A 326 4.25 11.15 -6.96
N LYS A 327 2.93 11.16 -6.73
CA LYS A 327 1.97 10.77 -7.78
C LYS A 327 2.11 11.74 -8.95
N LYS A 328 1.80 13.02 -8.81
CA LYS A 328 1.79 13.96 -9.96
C LYS A 328 3.14 14.51 -10.40
N ASN A 329 4.10 14.59 -9.49
CA ASN A 329 5.43 15.16 -9.71
C ASN A 329 6.49 14.13 -9.34
N GLU A 330 7.68 14.23 -9.93
CA GLU A 330 8.81 13.39 -9.58
C GLU A 330 9.13 13.49 -8.08
N LEU A 331 9.31 14.70 -7.56
CA LEU A 331 9.42 14.94 -6.12
C LEU A 331 8.03 15.13 -5.49
N SER A 332 7.74 14.34 -4.47
CA SER A 332 6.53 14.43 -3.66
C SER A 332 6.49 15.72 -2.85
N ALA A 333 5.33 16.38 -2.80
CA ALA A 333 5.11 17.55 -1.95
C ALA A 333 5.39 17.29 -0.46
N ASN A 334 5.35 16.01 -0.04
CA ASN A 334 5.70 15.62 1.32
C ASN A 334 7.21 15.79 1.64
N PHE A 335 8.07 15.82 0.62
CA PHE A 335 9.52 15.89 0.76
C PHE A 335 10.14 17.18 0.21
N GLU A 336 9.36 18.07 -0.42
CA GLU A 336 9.88 19.32 -1.02
C GLU A 336 10.58 20.27 -0.05
N GLU A 337 10.14 20.33 1.20
CA GLU A 337 10.79 21.15 2.23
C GLU A 337 12.05 20.46 2.76
N ILE A 338 12.05 19.13 2.85
CA ILE A 338 13.20 18.32 3.28
C ILE A 338 14.31 18.41 2.24
N ALA A 339 13.99 18.13 0.97
CA ALA A 339 14.93 18.19 -0.15
C ALA A 339 15.66 19.53 -0.26
N LYS A 340 14.95 20.63 -0.02
CA LYS A 340 15.49 22.00 -0.13
C LYS A 340 16.03 22.54 1.19
N ASP A 341 16.11 21.71 2.23
CA ASP A 341 16.56 22.07 3.58
C ASP A 341 15.87 23.34 4.12
N ARG A 342 14.53 23.36 4.03
CA ARG A 342 13.68 24.47 4.48
C ARG A 342 12.87 24.10 5.72
N ASP A 343 12.64 25.07 6.59
CA ASP A 343 11.93 24.88 7.87
C ASP A 343 10.42 24.61 7.72
N GLY A 344 9.88 24.70 6.49
CA GLY A 344 8.45 24.49 6.24
C GLY A 344 8.00 23.07 6.61
N THR A 345 6.87 22.96 7.31
CA THR A 345 6.32 21.67 7.77
C THR A 345 4.86 21.45 7.35
N ARG A 346 4.39 22.14 6.31
CA ARG A 346 2.99 22.02 5.86
C ARG A 346 2.61 20.61 5.41
N SER A 347 3.44 19.96 4.59
CA SER A 347 3.18 18.61 4.04
C SER A 347 4.00 17.51 4.69
N PHE A 348 5.26 17.82 4.98
CA PHE A 348 6.21 17.14 5.86
C PHE A 348 5.98 15.65 6.09
N ALA A 349 6.38 14.82 5.11
CA ALA A 349 6.34 13.36 5.18
C ALA A 349 4.99 12.76 5.64
N ARG A 350 3.86 13.37 5.24
CA ARG A 350 2.49 13.02 5.69
C ARG A 350 2.10 13.54 7.08
N TRP A 351 3.05 13.98 7.89
CA TRP A 351 2.89 14.46 9.27
C TRP A 351 2.78 15.97 9.41
N GLY A 352 2.63 16.69 8.30
CA GLY A 352 2.61 18.15 8.29
C GLY A 352 1.38 18.82 8.92
N ASP A 353 1.49 20.14 9.09
CA ASP A 353 0.52 21.01 9.76
C ASP A 353 -0.67 21.43 8.87
N GLY A 354 -0.62 21.15 7.56
CA GLY A 354 -1.69 21.54 6.66
C GLY A 354 -2.92 20.65 6.79
N SER A 355 -4.09 21.19 6.41
CA SER A 355 -5.43 20.58 6.49
C SER A 355 -5.68 19.29 5.68
N TYR A 356 -4.64 18.70 5.09
CA TYR A 356 -4.69 17.44 4.31
C TYR A 356 -3.65 16.42 4.79
N TRP A 357 -2.99 16.72 5.91
CA TRP A 357 -1.89 15.96 6.51
C TRP A 357 -2.22 15.62 7.97
N HIS A 358 -1.58 14.58 8.51
CA HIS A 358 -2.06 13.92 9.73
C HIS A 358 -2.20 14.87 10.92
N VAL A 359 -1.21 15.74 11.17
CA VAL A 359 -1.26 16.68 12.31
C VAL A 359 -2.23 17.83 12.06
N GLY A 360 -2.28 18.36 10.83
CA GLY A 360 -3.24 19.41 10.48
C GLY A 360 -4.69 18.94 10.62
N GLU A 361 -5.06 17.81 10.01
CA GLU A 361 -6.42 17.25 10.10
C GLU A 361 -6.80 16.87 11.54
N LEU A 362 -5.84 16.35 12.31
CA LEU A 362 -6.05 16.06 13.73
C LEU A 362 -6.26 17.34 14.53
N SER A 363 -5.50 18.40 14.25
CA SER A 363 -5.65 19.69 14.93
C SER A 363 -7.00 20.34 14.61
N GLU A 364 -7.41 20.33 13.35
CA GLU A 364 -8.75 20.79 12.95
C GLU A 364 -9.85 20.02 13.66
N THR A 365 -9.66 18.70 13.87
CA THR A 365 -10.60 17.89 14.64
C THR A 365 -10.61 18.24 16.12
N VAL A 366 -9.43 18.36 16.74
CA VAL A 366 -9.29 18.66 18.17
C VAL A 366 -9.82 20.04 18.51
N PHE A 367 -9.66 21.03 17.62
CA PHE A 367 -10.14 22.41 17.83
C PHE A 367 -11.49 22.72 17.16
N GLY A 368 -12.14 21.73 16.52
CA GLY A 368 -13.54 21.79 16.10
C GLY A 368 -13.82 22.44 14.73
N GLU A 369 -12.81 22.50 13.86
CA GLU A 369 -12.94 22.99 12.48
C GLU A 369 -13.32 21.87 11.48
N ASP A 370 -13.03 20.60 11.78
CA ASP A 370 -13.33 19.43 10.93
C ASP A 370 -13.59 18.15 11.80
N SER A 371 -13.95 17.03 11.17
CA SER A 371 -14.17 15.72 11.81
C SER A 371 -13.43 14.57 11.13
N LYS A 372 -12.55 14.84 10.15
CA LYS A 372 -11.85 13.80 9.38
C LYS A 372 -10.99 12.84 10.22
N LYS A 373 -10.52 13.26 11.40
CA LYS A 373 -9.68 12.46 12.30
C LYS A 373 -10.38 12.21 13.65
N LEU A 374 -11.71 12.08 13.63
CA LEU A 374 -12.51 11.87 14.84
C LEU A 374 -12.09 10.63 15.64
N SER A 375 -11.74 9.53 14.95
CA SER A 375 -11.22 8.32 15.59
C SER A 375 -9.94 8.58 16.37
N TRP A 376 -8.99 9.31 15.79
CA TRP A 376 -7.75 9.68 16.45
C TRP A 376 -7.98 10.62 17.62
N ALA A 377 -8.79 11.67 17.44
CA ALA A 377 -9.10 12.62 18.51
C ALA A 377 -9.77 11.91 19.70
N SER A 378 -10.79 11.09 19.43
CA SER A 378 -11.51 10.30 20.43
C SER A 378 -10.59 9.36 21.20
N GLU A 379 -9.62 8.76 20.53
CA GLU A 379 -8.79 7.71 21.10
C GLU A 379 -7.55 8.24 21.82
N LEU A 380 -6.91 9.29 21.29
CA LEU A 380 -5.65 9.82 21.80
C LEU A 380 -5.82 10.90 22.88
N PHE A 381 -6.94 11.65 22.86
CA PHE A 381 -7.11 12.83 23.72
C PHE A 381 -8.27 12.70 24.72
N GLU A 382 -8.12 13.37 25.86
CA GLU A 382 -9.19 13.57 26.81
C GLU A 382 -10.28 14.50 26.23
N GLN A 383 -11.54 14.14 26.44
CA GLN A 383 -12.70 14.82 25.86
C GLN A 383 -12.74 16.33 26.20
N GLY A 384 -12.88 17.18 25.19
CA GLY A 384 -12.96 18.63 25.40
C GLY A 384 -11.61 19.30 25.67
N THR A 385 -10.51 18.59 25.44
CA THR A 385 -9.15 19.07 25.74
C THR A 385 -8.16 18.71 24.62
N HIS A 386 -6.94 19.21 24.76
CA HIS A 386 -5.76 18.79 23.98
C HIS A 386 -4.75 18.04 24.86
N GLN A 387 -5.22 17.41 25.94
CA GLN A 387 -4.42 16.56 26.80
C GLN A 387 -4.47 15.13 26.26
N LEU A 388 -3.31 14.48 26.13
CA LEU A 388 -3.26 13.07 25.74
C LEU A 388 -3.71 12.21 26.90
N LYS A 389 -4.40 11.10 26.59
CA LYS A 389 -4.72 10.07 27.60
C LYS A 389 -3.46 9.33 28.05
N GLU A 390 -2.58 9.08 27.09
CA GLU A 390 -1.31 8.38 27.25
C GLU A 390 -0.29 8.96 26.26
N GLN A 391 0.99 8.94 26.63
CA GLN A 391 2.07 9.41 25.76
C GLN A 391 2.03 8.67 24.41
N THR A 392 1.94 9.44 23.32
CA THR A 392 1.94 8.90 21.95
C THR A 392 3.31 9.08 21.34
N TYR A 393 3.82 8.02 20.71
CA TYR A 393 5.13 7.98 20.08
C TYR A 393 5.01 7.76 18.57
N LEU A 394 6.04 8.15 17.83
CA LEU A 394 6.14 7.89 16.39
C LEU A 394 7.50 7.25 16.08
N TRP A 395 7.47 5.98 15.67
CA TRP A 395 8.61 5.36 15.00
C TRP A 395 8.53 5.69 13.52
N ILE A 396 9.63 6.21 12.95
CA ILE A 396 9.70 6.52 11.52
C ILE A 396 11.11 6.29 11.00
N ARG A 397 11.21 5.62 9.84
CA ARG A 397 12.48 5.30 9.18
C ARG A 397 12.37 5.45 7.68
N ALA A 398 13.49 5.82 7.05
CA ALA A 398 13.65 5.66 5.62
C ALA A 398 13.63 4.16 5.31
N TRP A 399 12.64 3.72 4.55
CA TRP A 399 12.40 2.30 4.39
C TRP A 399 13.37 1.68 3.38
N ASP A 400 14.29 0.89 3.92
CA ASP A 400 15.23 0.08 3.16
C ASP A 400 14.94 -1.41 3.40
N PRO A 401 14.44 -2.17 2.40
CA PRO A 401 14.14 -3.60 2.54
C PRO A 401 15.38 -4.48 2.79
N ILE A 402 16.60 -3.95 2.63
CA ILE A 402 17.86 -4.62 2.98
C ILE A 402 18.16 -4.46 4.47
N GLU A 403 17.89 -3.27 5.02
CA GLU A 403 18.14 -2.93 6.43
C GLU A 403 17.03 -3.46 7.36
N TYR A 404 15.77 -3.36 6.92
CA TYR A 404 14.59 -3.74 7.69
C TYR A 404 13.94 -5.00 7.13
N PRO A 405 13.67 -6.01 7.97
CA PRO A 405 13.02 -7.23 7.52
C PRO A 405 11.56 -6.96 7.14
N GLY A 406 11.08 -7.60 6.07
CA GLY A 406 9.65 -7.65 5.80
C GLY A 406 8.93 -8.62 6.76
N PRO A 407 7.65 -8.36 7.09
CA PRO A 407 6.93 -9.02 8.18
C PRO A 407 6.70 -10.52 7.98
N TYR A 408 6.68 -11.00 6.72
CA TYR A 408 6.46 -12.41 6.40
C TYR A 408 7.75 -13.18 6.10
N GLY A 409 8.92 -12.62 6.46
CA GLY A 409 10.23 -13.26 6.25
C GLY A 409 10.81 -13.08 4.84
N TYR A 410 10.18 -12.24 4.03
CA TYR A 410 10.64 -11.84 2.69
C TYR A 410 10.81 -10.31 2.66
N PRO A 411 11.77 -9.76 1.90
CA PRO A 411 11.86 -8.32 1.70
C PRO A 411 10.56 -7.78 1.13
N ALA A 412 10.09 -6.66 1.65
CA ALA A 412 8.90 -5.97 1.18
C ALA A 412 9.26 -4.52 0.90
N TYR A 413 8.85 -4.01 -0.25
CA TYR A 413 9.08 -2.61 -0.60
C TYR A 413 8.14 -1.71 0.17
N LEU A 414 8.45 -0.40 0.24
CA LEU A 414 7.67 0.55 1.03
C LEU A 414 6.17 0.48 0.68
N ALA A 415 5.86 0.32 -0.60
CA ALA A 415 4.49 0.29 -1.07
C ALA A 415 3.74 -1.01 -0.71
N GLU A 416 4.45 -2.11 -0.48
CA GLU A 416 3.90 -3.40 -0.06
C GLU A 416 3.85 -3.53 1.47
N VAL A 417 4.93 -3.14 2.16
CA VAL A 417 5.13 -3.40 3.59
C VAL A 417 4.07 -2.76 4.48
N GLU A 418 3.57 -1.57 4.10
CA GLU A 418 2.50 -0.87 4.82
C GLU A 418 1.27 -1.78 4.95
N ALA A 419 0.77 -2.32 3.84
CA ALA A 419 -0.40 -3.19 3.84
C ALA A 419 -0.14 -4.51 4.56
N LEU A 420 1.06 -5.08 4.42
CA LEU A 420 1.43 -6.31 5.12
C LEU A 420 1.44 -6.14 6.64
N LEU A 421 2.01 -5.03 7.14
CA LEU A 421 2.05 -4.74 8.57
C LEU A 421 0.65 -4.40 9.12
N ILE A 422 -0.15 -3.64 8.37
CA ILE A 422 -1.55 -3.38 8.73
C ILE A 422 -2.31 -4.69 8.86
N GLY A 423 -2.12 -5.64 7.94
CA GLY A 423 -2.77 -6.95 7.98
C GLY A 423 -2.35 -7.83 9.17
N LEU A 424 -1.12 -7.68 9.69
CA LEU A 424 -0.69 -8.32 10.93
C LEU A 424 -1.29 -7.63 12.17
N VAL A 425 -1.25 -6.30 12.20
CA VAL A 425 -1.76 -5.53 13.33
C VAL A 425 -3.26 -5.60 13.46
N TYR A 426 -3.99 -5.62 12.35
CA TYR A 426 -5.45 -5.78 12.37
C TYR A 426 -5.86 -7.09 13.05
N GLU A 427 -5.14 -8.18 12.80
CA GLU A 427 -5.41 -9.47 13.48
C GLU A 427 -5.03 -9.40 14.97
N THR A 428 -3.94 -8.70 15.30
CA THR A 428 -3.35 -8.74 16.65
C THR A 428 -3.99 -7.73 17.62
N TYR A 429 -4.32 -6.54 17.12
CA TYR A 429 -4.84 -5.38 17.86
C TYR A 429 -6.04 -4.73 17.12
N PRO A 430 -7.10 -5.49 16.77
CA PRO A 430 -8.20 -4.99 15.95
C PRO A 430 -8.92 -3.78 16.56
N GLU A 431 -8.99 -3.71 17.89
CA GLU A 431 -9.71 -2.65 18.62
C GLU A 431 -8.89 -1.36 18.78
N GLN A 432 -7.57 -1.44 18.64
CA GLN A 432 -6.65 -0.34 18.89
C GLN A 432 -6.17 0.34 17.59
N LEU A 433 -6.15 -0.41 16.49
CA LEU A 433 -5.73 0.07 15.17
C LEU A 433 -6.72 1.10 14.61
N LEU A 434 -6.21 2.23 14.15
CA LEU A 434 -6.97 3.37 13.62
C LEU A 434 -6.79 3.57 12.10
N ASN A 435 -6.25 2.57 11.41
CA ASN A 435 -6.33 2.49 9.96
C ASN A 435 -7.78 2.17 9.55
N HIS A 436 -8.24 2.76 8.43
CA HIS A 436 -9.63 2.65 7.98
C HIS A 436 -9.76 2.05 6.59
N LYS A 437 -8.96 2.52 5.62
CA LYS A 437 -9.11 2.12 4.21
C LYS A 437 -8.44 0.79 3.90
N GLU A 438 -7.41 0.45 4.68
CA GLU A 438 -6.55 -0.71 4.49
C GLU A 438 -7.02 -1.94 5.28
N VAL A 439 -8.16 -1.83 5.97
CA VAL A 439 -8.80 -2.89 6.77
C VAL A 439 -10.24 -3.14 6.28
N PRO A 440 -10.87 -4.28 6.61
CA PRO A 440 -12.25 -4.57 6.21
C PRO A 440 -13.26 -3.52 6.66
N ASP A 441 -14.40 -3.43 5.99
CA ASP A 441 -15.46 -2.48 6.37
C ASP A 441 -16.01 -2.82 7.76
N GLU A 442 -15.95 -4.09 8.17
CA GLU A 442 -16.37 -4.61 9.48
C GLU A 442 -15.34 -4.37 10.59
N ALA A 443 -14.15 -3.84 10.27
CA ALA A 443 -13.13 -3.56 11.27
C ALA A 443 -13.67 -2.61 12.37
N PRO A 444 -13.26 -2.76 13.64
CA PRO A 444 -13.72 -1.87 14.72
C PRO A 444 -13.49 -0.39 14.42
N SER A 445 -12.39 -0.05 13.72
CA SER A 445 -12.13 1.32 13.26
C SER A 445 -13.18 1.86 12.30
N ASN A 446 -13.80 1.01 11.47
CA ASN A 446 -14.81 1.42 10.49
C ASN A 446 -16.24 1.35 11.06
N GLN A 447 -16.49 0.53 12.08
CA GLN A 447 -17.82 0.31 12.65
C GLN A 447 -18.11 1.16 13.89
N ARG A 448 -17.07 1.54 14.64
CA ARG A 448 -17.25 2.26 15.91
C ARG A 448 -17.69 3.70 15.67
N GLU A 449 -18.73 4.11 16.39
CA GLU A 449 -19.10 5.52 16.50
C GLU A 449 -18.10 6.23 17.43
N TYR A 450 -17.22 7.04 16.84
CA TYR A 450 -16.28 7.87 17.59
C TYR A 450 -16.94 9.20 17.96
N GLU A 451 -16.64 9.68 19.15
CA GLU A 451 -17.11 10.99 19.63
C GLU A 451 -15.94 11.76 20.22
N PHE A 452 -15.88 13.05 19.91
CA PHE A 452 -14.92 13.96 20.52
C PHE A 452 -15.53 15.34 20.69
N ARG A 453 -15.47 15.87 21.91
CA ARG A 453 -15.79 17.28 22.18
C ARG A 453 -14.56 18.13 21.87
N PRO A 454 -14.65 19.13 20.98
CA PRO A 454 -13.52 20.00 20.68
C PRO A 454 -12.98 20.72 21.92
N ALA A 455 -11.66 20.89 21.95
CA ALA A 455 -10.96 21.66 22.96
C ALA A 455 -11.43 23.11 22.95
N GLN A 456 -11.76 23.64 24.13
CA GLN A 456 -12.19 25.02 24.23
C GLN A 456 -11.01 25.97 23.96
N PRO A 457 -11.19 27.04 23.17
CA PRO A 457 -10.20 28.09 23.08
C PRO A 457 -10.06 28.75 24.45
N LYS A 458 -8.88 28.61 25.08
CA LYS A 458 -8.52 29.37 26.28
C LYS A 458 -8.19 30.81 25.91
#